data_AF-A0AAN9PYL9-F1
#
_entry.id   AF-A0AAN9PYL9-F1
#
_cell.length_a   1.000
_cell.length_b   1.000
_cell.length_c   1.000
_cell.angle_alpha   90.00
_cell.angle_beta   90.00
_cell.angle_gamma   90.00
#
_symmetry.space_group_name_H-M   'P 1'
#
loop_
_entity.id
_entity.type
_entity.pdbx_description
1 polymer ?
#
loop_
_entity_poly.entity_id
_entity_poly.type
_entity_poly.pdbx_seq_one_letter_code
_entity_poly.pdbx_strand_id
1 'polypeptide(L)'
;MPSGQCIIVAFDRQRRAIGEAAALLSVASGRIVTDSKNVPINFDSWRKVPKSYKGECFKILKNLFHFLASNSIARRYCLLTMSRKYRNGKLNL
;
A
#
# COMPACT_ATOMS: atom_id res chain seq x y z
N MET A 1 12.56 -4.58 -13.22
CA MET A 1 13.17 -5.43 -12.18
C MET A 1 13.08 -6.87 -12.66
N PRO A 2 14.17 -7.65 -12.65
CA PRO A 2 14.11 -9.05 -13.06
C PRO A 2 13.27 -9.86 -12.06
N SER A 3 12.55 -10.86 -12.59
CA SER A 3 11.68 -11.78 -11.87
C SER A 3 12.49 -12.58 -10.86
N GLY A 4 12.52 -12.17 -9.58
CA GLY A 4 13.22 -12.97 -8.56
C GLY A 4 13.41 -12.37 -7.18
N GLN A 5 13.31 -11.05 -6.99
CA GLN A 5 13.45 -10.41 -5.66
C GLN A 5 12.18 -9.64 -5.29
N CYS A 6 11.11 -10.36 -4.97
CA CYS A 6 9.97 -9.76 -4.28
C CYS A 6 10.20 -9.84 -2.77
N ILE A 7 9.99 -8.74 -2.06
CA ILE A 7 10.03 -8.76 -0.59
C ILE A 7 8.84 -9.58 -0.10
N ILE A 8 9.10 -10.66 0.64
CA ILE A 8 8.06 -11.54 1.17
C ILE A 8 7.40 -10.88 2.38
N VAL A 9 6.09 -10.69 2.33
CA VAL A 9 5.30 -10.14 3.43
C VAL A 9 4.48 -11.27 4.05
N ALA A 10 4.91 -11.73 5.23
CA ALA A 10 4.18 -12.69 6.04
C ALA A 10 3.01 -12.02 6.79
N PHE A 11 1.97 -12.80 7.08
CA PHE A 11 0.80 -12.36 7.84
C PHE A 11 0.58 -13.25 9.05
N ASP A 12 0.14 -12.66 10.16
CA ASP A 12 -0.28 -13.39 11.34
C ASP A 12 -1.71 -13.94 11.23
N ARG A 13 -2.15 -14.68 12.26
CA ARG A 13 -3.52 -15.21 12.35
C ARG A 13 -4.59 -14.10 12.40
N GLN A 14 -4.21 -12.88 12.80
CA GLN A 14 -5.08 -11.71 12.82
C GLN A 14 -5.07 -10.93 11.48
N ARG A 15 -4.45 -11.49 10.43
CA ARG A 15 -4.36 -10.89 9.09
C ARG A 15 -3.58 -9.57 9.08
N ARG A 16 -2.60 -9.42 9.95
CA ARG A 16 -1.67 -8.28 10.00
C ARG A 16 -0.34 -8.69 9.40
N ALA A 17 0.26 -7.81 8.60
CA ALA A 17 1.61 -8.04 8.12
C ALA A 17 2.61 -7.94 9.29
N ILE A 18 3.60 -8.83 9.32
CA ILE A 18 4.59 -8.93 10.40
C ILE A 18 6.02 -8.83 9.89
N GLY A 19 6.95 -8.52 10.82
CA GLY A 19 8.37 -8.44 10.55
C GLY A 19 8.80 -7.18 9.78
N GLU A 20 10.06 -7.15 9.39
CA GLU A 20 10.68 -6.01 8.69
C GLU A 20 10.01 -5.71 7.34
N ALA A 21 9.58 -6.76 6.63
CA ALA A 21 8.84 -6.61 5.38
C ALA A 21 7.54 -5.80 5.54
N ALA A 22 6.87 -5.88 6.71
CA ALA A 22 5.69 -5.06 6.98
C ALA A 22 6.03 -3.58 7.15
N ALA A 23 7.20 -3.27 7.74
CA ALA A 23 7.69 -1.89 7.84
C ALA A 23 8.04 -1.33 6.46
N LEU A 24 8.74 -2.11 5.62
CA LEU A 24 9.06 -1.73 4.24
C LEU A 24 7.79 -1.52 3.41
N LEU A 25 6.79 -2.39 3.53
CA LEU A 25 5.49 -2.24 2.90
C LEU A 25 4.80 -0.94 3.34
N SER A 26 4.89 -0.58 4.62
CA SER A 26 4.31 0.65 5.18
C SER A 26 4.98 1.90 4.60
N VAL A 27 6.31 1.89 4.46
CA VAL A 27 7.08 2.99 3.83
C VAL A 27 6.74 3.11 2.35
N ALA A 28 6.76 2.00 1.61
CA ALA A 28 6.41 1.97 0.19
C ALA A 28 4.97 2.44 -0.05
N SER A 29 4.02 1.98 0.77
CA SER A 29 2.63 2.44 0.72
C SER A 29 2.52 3.94 0.89
N GLY A 30 3.31 4.53 1.80
CA GLY A 30 3.35 5.97 2.00
C GLY A 30 3.85 6.71 0.77
N ARG A 31 5.02 6.32 0.26
CA ARG A 31 5.63 6.94 -0.94
C ARG A 31 4.68 6.90 -2.14
N ILE A 32 4.02 5.76 -2.37
CA ILE A 32 3.10 5.60 -3.50
C ILE A 32 1.91 6.55 -3.38
N VAL A 33 1.27 6.66 -2.22
CA VAL A 33 0.04 7.46 -2.10
C VAL A 33 0.29 8.96 -1.94
N THR A 34 1.50 9.38 -1.60
CA THR A 34 1.89 10.80 -1.54
C THR A 34 2.48 11.31 -2.85
N ASP A 35 2.85 10.42 -3.77
CA ASP A 35 3.29 10.80 -5.11
C ASP A 35 2.08 11.22 -5.97
N SER A 36 2.08 12.47 -6.41
CA SER A 36 1.00 13.08 -7.21
C SER A 36 0.79 12.40 -8.56
N LYS A 37 1.80 11.67 -9.06
CA LYS A 37 1.67 10.84 -10.28
C LYS A 37 0.77 9.62 -10.07
N ASN A 38 0.73 9.09 -8.85
CA ASN A 38 -0.07 7.90 -8.52
C ASN A 38 -1.43 8.28 -7.94
N VAL A 39 -1.49 9.34 -7.13
CA VAL A 39 -2.73 9.83 -6.52
C VAL A 39 -2.75 11.36 -6.59
N PRO A 40 -3.68 11.96 -7.36
CA PRO A 40 -3.82 13.42 -7.40
C PRO A 40 -4.01 14.04 -6.00
N ILE A 41 -3.38 15.21 -5.78
CA ILE A 41 -3.39 15.91 -4.48
C ILE A 41 -4.76 16.53 -4.17
N ASN A 42 -5.56 16.81 -5.21
CA ASN A 42 -6.85 17.49 -5.12
C ASN A 42 -7.95 16.68 -4.39
N PHE A 43 -7.70 15.42 -4.02
CA PHE A 43 -8.65 14.67 -3.20
C PHE A 43 -8.49 15.02 -1.72
N ASP A 44 -9.58 15.45 -1.08
CA ASP A 44 -9.55 15.85 0.33
C ASP A 44 -9.17 14.70 1.28
N SER A 45 -9.60 13.48 0.96
CA SER A 45 -9.37 12.30 1.79
C SER A 45 -9.24 11.04 0.96
N TRP A 46 -8.62 10.01 1.55
CA TRP A 46 -8.51 8.69 0.91
C TRP A 46 -9.87 8.09 0.53
N ARG A 47 -10.94 8.44 1.25
CA ARG A 47 -12.30 7.97 0.91
C ARG A 47 -12.77 8.51 -0.44
N LYS A 48 -12.42 9.77 -0.77
CA LYS A 48 -12.76 10.43 -2.03
C LYS A 48 -11.91 9.98 -3.23
N VAL A 49 -10.74 9.38 -2.98
CA VAL A 49 -9.89 8.82 -4.05
C VAL A 49 -10.65 7.70 -4.78
N PRO A 50 -10.78 7.75 -6.12
CA PRO A 50 -11.49 6.73 -6.90
C PRO A 50 -10.90 5.32 -6.75
N LYS A 51 -11.74 4.31 -6.99
CA LYS A 51 -11.34 2.89 -6.90
C LYS A 51 -10.25 2.51 -7.90
N SER A 52 -10.19 3.17 -9.05
CA SER A 52 -9.16 2.96 -10.09
C SER A 52 -7.76 3.27 -9.55
N TYR A 53 -7.54 4.48 -9.02
CA TYR A 53 -6.26 4.89 -8.42
C TYR A 53 -5.84 3.95 -7.27
N LYS A 54 -6.78 3.58 -6.40
CA LYS A 54 -6.54 2.61 -5.32
C LYS A 54 -6.11 1.24 -5.86
N GLY A 55 -6.71 0.82 -6.98
CA GLY A 55 -6.38 -0.42 -7.68
C GLY A 55 -4.96 -0.38 -8.25
N GLU A 56 -4.59 0.69 -8.93
CA GLU A 56 -3.25 0.88 -9.50
C GLU A 56 -2.17 0.94 -8.42
N CYS A 57 -2.40 1.67 -7.32
CA CYS A 57 -1.48 1.68 -6.18
C CYS A 57 -1.25 0.27 -5.61
N PHE A 58 -2.31 -0.52 -5.51
CA PHE A 58 -2.19 -1.91 -5.05
C PHE A 58 -1.45 -2.79 -6.08
N LYS A 59 -1.65 -2.56 -7.38
CA LYS A 59 -0.92 -3.27 -8.45
C LYS A 59 0.57 -3.00 -8.39
N ILE A 60 0.97 -1.75 -8.14
CA ILE A 60 2.37 -1.39 -7.91
C ILE A 60 2.94 -2.16 -6.71
N LEU A 61 2.22 -2.18 -5.57
CA LEU A 61 2.64 -2.95 -4.40
C LEU A 61 2.79 -4.44 -4.69
N LYS A 62 1.88 -5.03 -5.48
CA LYS A 62 1.97 -6.45 -5.90
C LYS A 62 3.19 -6.76 -6.77
N ASN A 63 3.73 -5.77 -7.48
CA ASN A 63 4.95 -5.95 -8.26
C ASN A 63 6.22 -5.86 -7.40
N LEU A 64 6.12 -5.25 -6.21
CA LEU A 64 7.24 -5.05 -5.28
C LEU A 64 7.28 -6.11 -4.16
N PHE A 65 6.11 -6.62 -3.77
CA PHE A 65 5.94 -7.49 -2.61
C PHE A 65 5.21 -8.79 -2.98
N HIS A 66 5.69 -9.90 -2.41
CA HIS A 66 5.01 -11.18 -2.45
C HIS A 66 4.25 -11.39 -1.12
N PHE A 67 2.92 -11.39 -1.16
CA PHE A 67 2.09 -11.50 0.05
C PHE A 67 1.75 -12.97 0.35
N LEU A 68 2.14 -13.46 1.52
CA LEU A 68 1.75 -14.79 2.02
C LEU A 68 0.34 -14.75 2.63
N ALA A 69 -0.62 -14.28 1.86
CA ALA A 69 -2.03 -14.20 2.22
C ALA A 69 -2.90 -14.19 0.96
N SER A 70 -4.21 -14.43 1.11
CA SER A 70 -5.13 -14.29 -0.03
C SER A 70 -5.11 -12.86 -0.57
N ASN A 71 -5.40 -12.71 -1.86
CA ASN A 71 -5.43 -11.39 -2.52
C ASN A 71 -6.39 -10.43 -1.80
N SER A 72 -7.53 -10.92 -1.31
CA SER A 72 -8.49 -10.11 -0.55
C SER A 72 -7.93 -9.60 0.79
N ILE A 73 -7.17 -10.43 1.51
CA ILE A 73 -6.50 -10.03 2.77
C ILE A 73 -5.40 -9.00 2.48
N ALA A 74 -4.52 -9.30 1.52
CA ALA A 74 -3.43 -8.41 1.14
C ALA A 74 -3.96 -7.05 0.65
N ARG A 75 -4.99 -7.06 -0.21
CA ARG A 75 -5.64 -5.84 -0.71
C ARG A 75 -6.26 -5.02 0.42
N ARG A 76 -7.01 -5.65 1.32
CA ARG A 76 -7.59 -4.97 2.48
C ARG A 76 -6.51 -4.33 3.34
N TYR A 77 -5.45 -5.07 3.65
CA TYR A 77 -4.34 -4.56 4.47
C TYR A 77 -3.62 -3.38 3.81
N CYS A 78 -3.31 -3.49 2.52
CA CYS A 78 -2.64 -2.43 1.77
C CYS A 78 -3.51 -1.16 1.70
N LEU A 79 -4.81 -1.29 1.40
CA LEU A 79 -5.73 -0.13 1.35
C LEU A 79 -5.88 0.57 2.70
N LEU A 80 -5.87 -0.18 3.81
CA LEU A 80 -5.90 0.41 5.15
C LEU A 80 -4.58 1.12 5.48
N THR A 81 -3.44 0.53 5.12
CA THR A 81 -2.11 1.11 5.34
C THR A 81 -1.96 2.40 4.52
N MET A 82 -2.29 2.34 3.23
CA MET A 82 -2.35 3.48 2.32
C MET A 82 -3.26 4.60 2.85
N SER A 83 -4.47 4.26 3.34
CA SER A 83 -5.38 5.25 3.92
C SER A 83 -4.76 6.02 5.08
N ARG A 84 -4.02 5.34 5.97
CA ARG A 84 -3.35 6.00 7.11
C ARG A 84 -2.21 6.88 6.64
N LYS A 85 -1.39 6.37 5.71
CA LYS A 85 -0.24 7.11 5.18
C LYS A 85 -0.66 8.32 4.35
N TYR A 86 -1.71 8.22 3.55
CA TYR A 86 -2.27 9.33 2.78
C TYR A 86 -2.73 10.46 3.71
N ARG A 87 -3.46 10.12 4.78
CA ARG A 87 -3.88 11.10 5.80
C ARG A 87 -2.68 11.81 6.42
N ASN A 88 -1.65 11.05 6.83
CA ASN A 88 -0.47 11.63 7.47
C ASN A 88 0.38 12.45 6.50
N GLY A 89 0.50 12.02 5.24
CA GLY A 89 1.21 12.76 4.21
C GLY A 89 0.60 14.13 3.95
N LYS A 90 -0.74 14.23 3.92
CA LYS A 90 -1.43 15.52 3.78
C LYS A 90 -1.32 16.45 4.99
N LEU A 91 -1.01 15.93 6.18
CA LEU A 91 -0.76 16.76 7.37
C LEU A 91 0.65 17.35 7.38
N ASN A 92 1.56 16.80 6.57
CA ASN A 92 2.98 17.18 6.49
C ASN A 92 3.33 17.87 5.16
N LEU A 93 2.32 18.18 4.32
CA LEU A 93 2.40 18.94 3.08
C LEU A 93 2.01 20.38 3.35
#